data_AF-A0A7W6D8S9-F1
#
_entry.id   AF-A0A7W6D8S9-F1
#
_cell.length_a   1.000
_cell.length_b   1.000
_cell.length_c   1.000
_cell.angle_alpha   90.00
_cell.angle_beta   90.00
_cell.angle_gamma   90.00
#
_symmetry.space_group_name_H-M   'P 1'
#
loop_
_entity.id
_entity.type
_entity.pdbx_description
1 polymer ?
#
loop_
_entity_poly.entity_id
_entity_poly.type
_entity_poly.pdbx_seq_one_letter_code
_entity_poly.pdbx_strand_id
1 'polypeptide(L)' 'MKEYEALLQRMEEEQVKILQSAAKAGVLPTDNMLAKIADLELAIGAVEALLDSDAARS' A
#
# COMPACT_ATOMS: atom_id res chain seq x y z
N MET A 1 -8.44 -1.92 -15.70
CA MET A 1 -8.96 -2.12 -14.33
C MET A 1 -8.23 -3.22 -13.60
N LYS A 2 -8.12 -4.42 -14.18
CA LYS A 2 -7.28 -5.50 -13.64
C LYS A 2 -5.82 -5.10 -13.37
N GLU A 3 -5.30 -4.16 -14.16
CA GLU A 3 -3.96 -3.60 -13.99
C GLU A 3 -3.84 -2.76 -12.70
N TYR A 4 -4.89 -2.02 -12.34
CA TYR A 4 -4.95 -1.23 -11.11
C TYR A 4 -5.18 -2.11 -9.88
N GLU A 5 -6.00 -3.16 -9.99
CA GLU A 5 -6.16 -4.18 -8.94
C GLU A 5 -4.82 -4.88 -8.66
N ALA A 6 -4.10 -5.29 -9.72
CA ALA A 6 -2.78 -5.91 -9.58
C ALA A 6 -1.71 -4.92 -9.08
N LEU A 7 -1.87 -3.62 -9.32
CA LEU A 7 -1.00 -2.59 -8.75
C LEU A 7 -1.29 -2.40 -7.26
N LEU A 8 -2.56 -2.29 -6.89
CA LEU A 8 -3.02 -2.18 -5.51
C LEU A 8 -2.47 -3.32 -4.66
N GLN A 9 -2.69 -4.57 -5.10
CA GLN A 9 -2.20 -5.75 -4.41
C GLN A 9 -0.68 -5.70 -4.18
N ARG A 10 0.11 -5.28 -5.18
CA ARG A 10 1.57 -5.18 -5.04
C ARG A 10 1.99 -4.10 -4.03
N MET A 11 1.27 -2.98 -3.96
CA MET A 11 1.55 -1.91 -3.01
C MET A 11 1.24 -2.35 -1.58
N GLU A 12 0.09 -3.00 -1.36
CA GLU A 12 -0.29 -3.58 -0.07
C GLU A 12 0.72 -4.65 0.39
N GLU A 13 1.14 -5.55 -0.52
CA GLU A 13 2.16 -6.56 -0.22
C GLU A 13 3.49 -5.93 0.20
N GLU A 14 3.93 -4.84 -0.44
CA GLU A 14 5.15 -4.15 -0.02
C GLU A 14 5.02 -3.45 1.33
N GLN A 15 3.88 -2.80 1.60
CA GLN A 15 3.64 -2.22 2.90
C GLN A 15 3.70 -3.30 4.01
N VAL A 16 3.04 -4.44 3.78
CA VAL A 16 3.07 -5.59 4.69
C VAL A 16 4.51 -6.09 4.89
N LYS A 17 5.32 -6.20 3.84
CA LYS A 17 6.73 -6.61 3.95
C LYS A 17 7.55 -5.65 4.83
N ILE A 18 7.35 -4.34 4.71
CA ILE A 18 8.03 -3.34 5.55
C ILE A 18 7.64 -3.55 7.03
N LEU A 19 6.34 -3.67 7.32
CA LEU A 19 5.84 -3.90 8.68
C LEU A 19 6.35 -5.23 9.26
N GLN A 20 6.32 -6.31 8.46
CA GLN A 20 6.85 -7.61 8.86
C GLN A 20 8.36 -7.56 9.14
N SER A 21 9.12 -6.74 8.40
CA SER A 21 10.55 -6.58 8.66
C SER A 21 10.82 -5.98 10.04
N ALA A 22 10.10 -4.92 10.42
CA ALA A 22 10.21 -4.34 11.76
C ALA A 22 9.78 -5.34 12.86
N ALA A 23 8.66 -6.03 12.65
CA ALA A 23 8.14 -7.01 13.59
C ALA A 23 9.13 -8.19 13.81
N LYS A 24 9.71 -8.73 12.73
CA LYS A 24 10.72 -9.80 12.80
C LYS A 24 12.00 -9.36 13.51
N ALA A 25 12.37 -8.10 13.37
CA ALA A 25 13.51 -7.51 14.06
C ALA A 25 13.21 -7.15 15.53
N GLY A 26 11.94 -7.26 15.99
CA GLY A 26 11.55 -6.93 17.35
C GLY A 26 11.67 -5.43 17.68
N VAL A 27 11.54 -4.57 16.67
CA VAL A 27 11.70 -3.11 16.78
C VAL A 27 10.49 -2.40 16.20
N LEU A 28 10.34 -1.12 16.54
CA LEU A 28 9.45 -0.23 15.82
C LEU A 28 10.01 0.08 14.42
N PRO A 29 9.16 0.39 13.43
CA PRO A 29 9.63 0.89 12.14
C PRO A 29 10.49 2.15 12.33
N THR A 30 11.60 2.21 11.60
CA THR A 30 12.43 3.42 11.56
C THR A 30 11.70 4.56 10.86
N ASP A 31 12.13 5.81 11.06
CA ASP A 31 11.54 6.98 10.40
C ASP A 31 11.47 6.82 8.87
N ASN A 32 12.51 6.22 8.26
CA ASN A 32 12.54 5.93 6.84
C ASN A 32 11.51 4.86 6.42
N MET A 33 11.26 3.85 7.27
CA MET A 33 10.20 2.87 7.03
C MET A 33 8.82 3.51 7.15
N LEU A 34 8.62 4.38 8.15
CA LEU A 34 7.37 5.13 8.34
C LEU A 34 7.10 6.06 7.15
N ALA A 35 8.12 6.79 6.67
CA ALA A 35 7.99 7.64 5.49
C ALA A 35 7.58 6.84 4.25
N LYS A 36 8.22 5.69 4.01
CA LYS A 36 7.85 4.80 2.90
C LYS A 36 6.42 4.25 3.02
N ILE A 37 5.99 3.89 4.23
CA ILE A 37 4.62 3.45 4.49
C ILE A 37 3.64 4.58 4.18
N ALA A 38 3.93 5.81 4.61
CA ALA A 38 3.08 6.96 4.33
C ALA A 38 2.97 7.25 2.83
N ASP A 39 4.07 7.19 2.08
CA ASP A 39 4.06 7.34 0.63
C ASP A 39 3.24 6.23 -0.06
N LEU A 40 3.36 4.98 0.42
CA LEU A 40 2.57 3.85 -0.08
C LEU A 40 1.07 4.05 0.20
N GLU A 41 0.68 4.49 1.39
CA GLU A 41 -0.72 4.74 1.77
C GLU A 41 -1.37 5.80 0.88
N LEU A 42 -0.64 6.88 0.56
CA LEU A 42 -1.14 7.90 -0.37
C LEU A 42 -1.39 7.33 -1.76
N ALA A 43 -0.48 6.47 -2.25
CA ALA A 43 -0.63 5.84 -3.56
C ALA A 43 -1.74 4.78 -3.57
N ILE A 44 -1.86 3.98 -2.52
CA ILE A 44 -2.93 2.99 -2.31
C ILE A 44 -4.28 3.69 -2.36
N GLY A 45 -4.51 4.72 -1.53
CA GLY A 45 -5.78 5.44 -1.51
C GLY A 45 -6.13 6.09 -2.86
N ALA A 46 -5.13 6.55 -3.62
CA ALA A 46 -5.37 7.07 -4.97
C ALA A 46 -5.82 5.98 -5.95
N VAL A 47 -5.25 4.77 -5.86
CA VAL A 47 -5.64 3.62 -6.71
C VAL A 47 -7.00 3.07 -6.30
N GLU A 48 -7.28 2.94 -5.00
CA GLU A 48 -8.60 2.55 -4.49
C GLU A 48 -9.69 3.51 -4.98
N ALA A 49 -9.47 4.82 -4.91
CA ALA A 49 -10.42 5.81 -5.41
C ALA A 49 -10.69 5.67 -6.91
N LEU A 50 -9.67 5.30 -7.71
CA LEU A 50 -9.85 5.02 -9.14
C LEU A 50 -10.69 3.76 -9.37
N LEU A 51 -10.42 2.68 -8.63
CA LEU A 51 -11.18 1.42 -8.70
C LEU A 51 -12.64 1.61 -8.29
N ASP A 52 -12.89 2.33 -7.19
CA ASP A 52 -14.23 2.64 -6.70
C ASP A 52 -15.02 3.49 -7.70
N SER A 53 -14.36 4.48 -8.31
CA SER A 53 -14.99 5.35 -9.30
C SER A 53 -15.43 4.62 -10.57
N ASP A 54 -14.71 3.55 -10.94
CA ASP A 54 -15.05 2.71 -12.09
C ASP A 54 -16.19 1.75 -11.74
N ALA A 55 -16.12 1.12 -10.56
CA ALA A 55 -17.18 0.24 -10.05
C ALA A 55 -18.54 0.96 -9.92
N ALA A 56 -18.52 2.26 -9.59
CA ALA A 56 -19.73 3.09 -9.54
C ALA A 56 -20.29 3.47 -10.93
N ARG A 57 -19.53 3.27 -12.02
CA ARG A 57 -19.89 3.61 -13.40
C ARG A 57 -20.31 2.41 -14.25
N SER A 58 -19.99 1.19 -13.80
CA SER A 58 -20.36 -0.09 -14.42
C SER A 58 -21.70 -0.62 -13.93
#